data_AF-A0A1C7MK48-F1
#
_entry.id   AF-A0A1C7MK48-F1
#
_cell.length_a   1.000
_cell.length_b   1.000
_cell.length_c   1.000
_cell.angle_alpha   90.00
_cell.angle_beta   90.00
_cell.angle_gamma   90.00
#
_symmetry.space_group_name_H-M   'P 1'
#
loop_
_entity.id
_entity.type
_entity.pdbx_description
1 polymer ?
#
loop_
_entity_poly.entity_id
_entity_poly.type
_entity_poly.pdbx_seq_one_letter_code
_entity_poly.pdbx_strand_id
1 'polypeptide(L)'
;MQFLPLLRCLSVALVAILSTPGHALSIQPRVDDASSPLSVSQSVVSIPDPASHVNLFIGTTGAGHAFPGATLPHGMVKAGMDTDSPNNHAGYDANPIYSATGFSQLHDDGTGGSVPLSLFKIWPFASCSNDDAFEDCPTDINSRKVLRSLLADGSPDDSAEPGYFSSQPVYRYSGGAYCNSSSSIASIHVPRELDQTKTGGRPLK
;
A
#
# COMPACT_ATOMS: atom_id res chain seq x y z
N MET A 1 39.41 19.69 3.80
CA MET A 1 39.48 18.94 5.07
C MET A 1 38.34 17.92 5.06
N GLN A 2 38.65 16.69 4.68
CA GLN A 2 37.73 15.54 4.66
C GLN A 2 37.56 15.01 6.09
N PHE A 3 36.33 14.72 6.49
CA PHE A 3 36.03 13.91 7.66
C PHE A 3 35.11 12.75 7.25
N LEU A 4 35.68 11.54 7.28
CA LEU A 4 34.97 10.26 7.42
C LEU A 4 34.53 10.09 8.89
N PRO A 5 33.47 9.29 9.13
CA PRO A 5 33.64 8.07 9.95
C PRO A 5 32.98 6.85 9.25
N LEU A 6 33.65 5.68 9.13
CA LEU A 6 33.76 4.60 10.15
C LEU A 6 32.39 4.27 10.78
N LEU A 7 31.85 3.03 10.82
CA LEU A 7 32.43 1.69 10.77
C LEU A 7 31.27 0.67 10.57
N ARG A 8 31.60 -0.47 9.96
CA ARG A 8 30.72 -1.56 9.53
C ARG A 8 30.11 -2.35 10.71
N CYS A 9 28.87 -2.82 10.56
CA CYS A 9 28.29 -3.91 11.34
C CYS A 9 28.17 -5.14 10.42
N LEU A 10 29.15 -6.05 10.48
CA LEU A 10 29.19 -7.29 9.70
C LEU A 10 29.30 -8.45 10.69
N SER A 11 28.18 -9.07 11.05
CA SER A 11 28.16 -10.30 11.84
C SER A 11 28.16 -11.49 10.90
N VAL A 12 29.34 -12.07 10.68
CA VAL A 12 29.53 -13.38 10.04
C VAL A 12 29.52 -14.43 11.15
N ALA A 13 28.50 -15.27 11.21
CA ALA A 13 28.52 -16.50 11.99
C ALA A 13 28.83 -17.66 11.04
N LEU A 14 30.12 -18.00 10.94
CA LEU A 14 30.61 -19.22 10.30
C LEU A 14 30.80 -20.28 11.40
N VAL A 15 29.88 -21.23 11.51
CA VAL A 15 30.07 -22.42 12.36
C VAL A 15 30.54 -23.56 11.46
N ALA A 16 31.85 -23.80 11.46
CA ALA A 16 32.46 -24.98 10.86
C ALA A 16 32.46 -26.10 11.90
N ILE A 17 31.78 -27.22 11.62
CA ILE A 17 31.87 -28.45 12.40
C ILE A 17 32.63 -29.48 11.56
N LEU A 18 33.69 -30.02 12.18
CA LEU A 18 34.68 -30.91 11.61
C LEU A 18 34.09 -32.29 11.25
N SER A 19 34.57 -32.80 10.11
CA SER A 19 34.40 -34.17 9.62
C SER A 19 35.19 -35.18 10.47
N THR A 20 34.58 -36.33 10.77
CA THR A 20 35.30 -37.59 11.05
C THR A 20 34.67 -38.72 10.23
N PRO A 21 35.46 -39.70 9.71
CA PRO A 21 34.93 -40.82 8.94
C PRO A 21 34.77 -42.06 9.85
N GLY A 22 33.62 -42.74 9.76
CA GLY A 22 33.38 -43.95 10.55
C GLY A 22 32.05 -44.63 10.23
N HIS A 23 32.09 -45.51 9.22
CA HIS A 23 31.21 -46.63 8.90
C HIS A 23 30.17 -47.07 9.96
N ALA A 24 28.87 -47.16 9.57
CA ALA A 24 28.13 -48.43 9.50
C ALA A 24 26.63 -48.27 9.15
N LEU A 25 26.19 -49.12 8.22
CA LEU A 25 24.84 -49.64 7.93
C LEU A 25 23.72 -48.68 7.46
N SER A 26 23.60 -48.59 6.13
CA SER A 26 22.42 -48.13 5.41
C SER A 26 21.37 -49.24 5.36
N ILE A 27 20.23 -49.04 6.01
CA ILE A 27 18.99 -49.79 5.71
C ILE A 27 18.32 -49.05 4.55
N GLN A 28 18.49 -49.55 3.32
CA GLN A 28 17.73 -49.10 2.17
C GLN A 28 16.38 -49.84 2.17
N PRO A 29 15.21 -49.16 2.16
CA PRO A 29 13.97 -49.83 1.82
C PRO A 29 14.00 -50.19 0.34
N ARG A 30 13.79 -51.48 0.05
CA ARG A 30 13.69 -52.02 -1.31
C ARG A 30 12.35 -51.59 -1.92
N VAL A 31 12.36 -50.47 -2.63
CA VAL A 31 11.31 -50.13 -3.60
C VAL A 31 11.76 -50.66 -4.97
N ASP A 32 11.41 -51.91 -5.24
CA ASP A 32 11.44 -52.47 -6.59
C ASP A 32 10.27 -51.85 -7.37
N ASP A 33 10.47 -50.67 -7.97
CA ASP A 33 9.64 -50.22 -9.08
C ASP A 33 10.50 -49.42 -10.06
N ALA A 34 10.86 -50.07 -11.15
CA ALA A 34 11.63 -49.51 -12.25
C ALA A 34 10.74 -48.57 -13.08
N SER A 35 10.52 -47.36 -12.57
CA SER A 35 10.19 -46.20 -13.41
C SER A 35 11.28 -45.17 -13.18
N SER A 36 12.17 -45.01 -14.17
CA SER A 36 13.17 -43.95 -14.16
C SER A 36 12.45 -42.61 -13.98
N PRO A 37 12.79 -41.77 -12.99
CA PRO A 37 12.24 -40.43 -12.95
C PRO A 37 12.75 -39.71 -14.20
N LEU A 38 11.85 -39.45 -15.14
CA LEU A 38 12.11 -38.51 -16.22
C LEU A 38 12.46 -37.19 -15.54
N SER A 39 13.76 -36.87 -15.51
CA SER A 39 14.25 -35.59 -15.03
C SER A 39 13.82 -34.55 -16.05
N VAL A 40 12.62 -34.02 -15.85
CA VAL A 40 12.16 -32.82 -16.55
C VAL A 40 13.07 -31.71 -16.06
N SER A 41 14.04 -31.29 -16.87
CA SER A 41 14.80 -30.07 -16.60
C SER A 41 13.85 -28.90 -16.81
N GLN A 42 13.09 -28.58 -15.77
CA GLN A 42 12.24 -27.41 -15.76
C GLN A 42 13.16 -26.20 -15.76
N SER A 43 13.27 -25.51 -16.89
CA SER A 43 13.90 -24.19 -16.94
C SER A 43 13.02 -23.25 -16.14
N VAL A 44 13.38 -23.03 -14.87
CA VAL A 44 12.72 -22.03 -14.04
C VAL A 44 13.09 -20.67 -14.62
N VAL A 45 12.17 -20.08 -15.38
CA VAL A 45 12.28 -18.68 -15.79
C VAL A 45 12.14 -17.86 -14.51
N SER A 46 13.27 -17.33 -14.03
CA SER A 46 13.29 -16.41 -12.90
C SER A 46 12.81 -15.05 -13.38
N ILE A 47 11.73 -14.56 -12.78
CA ILE A 47 11.28 -13.17 -12.93
C ILE A 47 12.03 -12.34 -11.88
N PRO A 48 12.93 -11.42 -12.27
CA PRO A 48 13.80 -10.71 -11.32
C PRO A 48 13.05 -9.79 -10.33
N ASP A 49 11.83 -9.38 -10.67
CA ASP A 49 10.94 -8.61 -9.81
C ASP A 49 9.46 -8.87 -10.19
N PRO A 50 8.81 -9.89 -9.59
CA PRO A 50 7.41 -10.18 -9.89
C PRO A 50 6.46 -9.06 -9.39
N ALA A 51 6.86 -8.24 -8.42
CA ALA A 51 6.02 -7.19 -7.87
C ALA A 51 5.82 -6.05 -8.88
N SER A 52 6.83 -5.78 -9.72
CA SER A 52 6.76 -4.77 -10.79
C SER A 52 5.67 -5.02 -11.85
N HIS A 53 5.15 -6.26 -11.94
CA HIS A 53 4.08 -6.62 -12.86
C HIS A 53 2.67 -6.47 -12.26
N VAL A 54 2.55 -6.15 -10.98
CA VAL A 54 1.26 -6.04 -10.29
C VAL A 54 0.69 -4.64 -10.47
N ASN A 55 -0.47 -4.54 -11.11
CA ASN A 55 -1.26 -3.31 -11.15
C ASN A 55 -2.43 -3.42 -10.16
N LEU A 56 -2.34 -2.69 -9.05
CA LEU A 56 -3.34 -2.72 -7.98
C LEU A 56 -4.63 -1.95 -8.29
N PHE A 57 -4.66 -1.15 -9.36
CA PHE A 57 -5.87 -0.42 -9.77
C PHE A 57 -6.82 -1.25 -10.65
N ILE A 58 -6.45 -2.48 -11.00
CA ILE A 58 -7.34 -3.39 -11.73
C ILE A 58 -8.47 -3.82 -10.79
N GLY A 59 -9.72 -3.50 -11.16
CA GLY A 59 -10.90 -3.87 -10.38
C GLY A 59 -11.29 -2.84 -9.30
N THR A 60 -10.63 -1.69 -9.22
CA THR A 60 -10.95 -0.64 -8.23
C THR A 60 -12.08 0.29 -8.66
N THR A 61 -12.75 0.04 -9.79
CA THR A 61 -13.93 0.80 -10.24
C THR A 61 -15.03 -0.16 -10.65
N GLY A 62 -16.28 0.22 -10.40
CA GLY A 62 -17.43 -0.64 -10.67
C GLY A 62 -17.49 -1.82 -9.70
N ALA A 63 -17.87 -3.01 -10.19
CA ALA A 63 -18.20 -4.17 -9.36
C ALA A 63 -17.00 -5.02 -8.89
N GLY A 64 -15.76 -4.64 -9.24
CA GLY A 64 -14.58 -5.41 -8.85
C GLY A 64 -14.30 -5.31 -7.36
N HIS A 65 -14.45 -4.11 -6.80
CA HIS A 65 -14.20 -3.81 -5.39
C HIS A 65 -12.81 -4.25 -4.92
N ALA A 66 -11.80 -4.09 -5.77
CA ALA A 66 -10.42 -4.37 -5.40
C ALA A 66 -9.87 -3.28 -4.47
N PHE A 67 -9.00 -3.66 -3.53
CA PHE A 67 -8.33 -2.71 -2.64
C PHE A 67 -6.90 -2.39 -3.12
N PRO A 68 -6.56 -1.13 -3.48
CA PRO A 68 -5.22 -0.78 -3.92
C PRO A 68 -4.28 -0.36 -2.79
N GLY A 69 -4.76 -0.30 -1.54
CA GLY A 69 -3.98 0.21 -0.42
C GLY A 69 -2.84 -0.72 0.00
N ALA A 70 -1.93 -0.17 0.79
CA ALA A 70 -0.76 -0.87 1.28
C ALA A 70 -1.15 -2.12 2.08
N THR A 71 -0.74 -3.27 1.58
CA THR A 71 -1.09 -4.59 2.13
C THR A 71 0.07 -5.55 1.87
N LEU A 72 0.47 -6.32 2.90
CA LEU A 72 1.35 -7.47 2.71
C LEU A 72 0.53 -8.72 2.37
N PRO A 73 1.11 -9.74 1.69
CA PRO A 73 0.41 -10.99 1.44
C PRO A 73 -0.18 -11.59 2.72
N HIS A 74 -1.51 -11.76 2.73
CA HIS A 74 -2.28 -12.23 3.89
C HIS A 74 -2.16 -11.34 5.16
N GLY A 75 -1.77 -10.08 5.00
CA GLY A 75 -1.68 -9.11 6.07
C GLY A 75 -3.04 -8.78 6.67
N MET A 76 -3.08 -8.62 8.00
CA MET A 76 -4.29 -8.18 8.69
C MET A 76 -4.56 -6.69 8.46
N VAL A 77 -3.50 -5.89 8.32
CA VAL A 77 -3.60 -4.46 8.05
C VAL A 77 -3.60 -4.20 6.56
N LYS A 78 -4.57 -3.38 6.14
CA LYS A 78 -4.84 -3.00 4.76
C LYS A 78 -5.07 -1.50 4.77
N ALA A 79 -3.99 -0.72 4.78
CA ALA A 79 -4.07 0.72 4.99
C ALA A 79 -4.19 1.46 3.66
N GLY A 80 -5.16 2.35 3.54
CA GLY A 80 -5.44 3.02 2.28
C GLY A 80 -6.44 4.14 2.41
N MET A 81 -6.66 4.84 1.31
CA MET A 81 -7.59 5.95 1.23
C MET A 81 -9.02 5.46 1.01
N ASP A 82 -9.96 6.10 1.70
CA ASP A 82 -11.38 5.90 1.56
C ASP A 82 -12.03 6.95 0.64
N THR A 83 -12.91 6.54 -0.27
CA THR A 83 -13.70 7.44 -1.13
C THR A 83 -15.18 7.43 -0.76
N ASP A 84 -15.96 8.42 -1.22
CA ASP A 84 -17.42 8.48 -1.00
C ASP A 84 -18.25 7.86 -2.14
N SER A 85 -17.65 6.99 -2.95
CA SER A 85 -18.35 6.25 -4.01
C SER A 85 -19.39 5.29 -3.43
N PRO A 86 -20.54 5.06 -4.08
CA PRO A 86 -21.43 3.97 -3.72
C PRO A 86 -20.86 2.57 -4.01
N ASN A 87 -19.76 2.47 -4.78
CA ASN A 87 -19.08 1.20 -5.11
C ASN A 87 -17.78 0.98 -4.30
N ASN A 88 -17.52 1.77 -3.27
CA ASN A 88 -16.33 1.71 -2.43
C ASN A 88 -16.35 0.54 -1.43
N HIS A 89 -16.77 -0.66 -1.82
CA HIS A 89 -16.86 -1.80 -0.89
C HIS A 89 -15.49 -2.16 -0.29
N ALA A 90 -14.40 -1.88 -0.99
CA ALA A 90 -13.04 -1.98 -0.45
C ALA A 90 -12.53 -0.67 0.18
N GLY A 91 -13.41 0.27 0.52
CA GLY A 91 -13.08 1.63 0.94
C GLY A 91 -12.74 2.58 -0.21
N TYR A 92 -12.22 2.09 -1.33
CA TYR A 92 -11.71 2.92 -2.43
C TYR A 92 -12.50 2.74 -3.75
N ASP A 93 -12.53 3.81 -4.57
CA ASP A 93 -12.97 3.76 -5.98
C ASP A 93 -12.05 4.66 -6.83
N ALA A 94 -11.51 4.16 -7.93
CA ALA A 94 -10.63 4.94 -8.81
C ALA A 94 -11.36 6.01 -9.65
N ASN A 95 -12.69 6.08 -9.61
CA ASN A 95 -13.42 7.10 -10.37
C ASN A 95 -13.19 8.50 -9.76
N PRO A 96 -12.60 9.46 -10.52
CA PRO A 96 -12.16 10.76 -10.01
C PRO A 96 -13.29 11.68 -9.54
N ILE A 97 -14.55 11.37 -9.85
CA ILE A 97 -15.70 12.17 -9.40
C ILE A 97 -15.97 12.04 -7.90
N TYR A 98 -15.47 10.97 -7.27
CA TYR A 98 -15.66 10.70 -5.85
C TYR A 98 -14.53 11.30 -5.02
N SER A 99 -14.93 11.88 -3.89
CA SER A 99 -14.03 12.56 -2.96
C SER A 99 -13.37 11.56 -2.02
N ALA A 100 -12.13 11.85 -1.66
CA ALA A 100 -11.44 11.19 -0.57
C ALA A 100 -12.02 11.66 0.78
N THR A 101 -12.23 10.73 1.70
CA THR A 101 -12.90 10.96 2.99
C THR A 101 -12.01 10.70 4.21
N GLY A 102 -10.88 10.02 4.00
CA GLY A 102 -10.05 9.48 5.07
C GLY A 102 -8.97 8.54 4.57
N PHE A 103 -8.05 8.20 5.46
CA PHE A 103 -7.27 6.97 5.39
C PHE A 103 -7.64 6.08 6.56
N SER A 104 -7.98 4.82 6.30
CA SER A 104 -8.28 3.83 7.34
C SER A 104 -7.37 2.62 7.24
N GLN A 105 -7.37 1.80 8.29
CA GLN A 105 -6.36 0.75 8.53
C GLN A 105 -6.80 -0.65 8.06
N LEU A 106 -8.09 -0.83 7.80
CA LEU A 106 -8.70 -2.13 7.52
C LEU A 106 -9.70 -1.98 6.39
N HIS A 107 -9.67 -2.95 5.47
CA HIS A 107 -10.55 -3.03 4.30
C HIS A 107 -10.75 -4.50 3.95
N ASP A 108 -11.91 -4.88 3.42
CA ASP A 108 -12.04 -6.18 2.75
C ASP A 108 -11.85 -6.00 1.24
N ASP A 109 -11.25 -6.99 0.61
CA ASP A 109 -10.88 -6.95 -0.81
C ASP A 109 -11.79 -7.88 -1.63
N GLY A 110 -12.48 -7.34 -2.63
CA GLY A 110 -13.37 -8.10 -3.52
C GLY A 110 -14.73 -8.49 -2.92
N THR A 111 -15.16 -7.88 -1.81
CA THR A 111 -16.46 -8.17 -1.19
C THR A 111 -17.63 -7.46 -1.87
N GLY A 112 -18.83 -8.03 -1.81
CA GLY A 112 -20.07 -7.34 -2.15
C GLY A 112 -20.85 -6.85 -0.93
N GLY A 113 -22.00 -6.22 -1.14
CA GLY A 113 -22.95 -5.87 -0.07
C GLY A 113 -22.82 -4.43 0.41
N SER A 114 -22.20 -4.21 1.57
CA SER A 114 -21.97 -2.87 2.13
C SER A 114 -20.51 -2.73 2.50
N VAL A 115 -20.02 -1.48 2.58
CA VAL A 115 -18.62 -1.18 2.90
C VAL A 115 -18.27 -1.70 4.30
N PRO A 116 -17.40 -2.72 4.42
CA PRO A 116 -16.91 -3.20 5.70
C PRO A 116 -15.61 -2.47 6.10
N LEU A 117 -15.30 -2.50 7.40
CA LEU A 117 -13.97 -2.24 8.00
C LEU A 117 -13.30 -0.86 7.84
N SER A 118 -13.84 0.05 7.02
CA SER A 118 -13.39 1.44 6.81
C SER A 118 -13.56 2.34 8.08
N LEU A 119 -12.95 1.90 9.18
CA LEU A 119 -13.08 2.40 10.54
C LEU A 119 -11.90 3.31 10.90
N PHE A 120 -12.17 4.32 11.75
CA PHE A 120 -11.16 5.26 12.26
C PHE A 120 -10.36 5.97 11.17
N LYS A 121 -11.08 6.64 10.27
CA LYS A 121 -10.51 7.47 9.22
C LYS A 121 -9.65 8.59 9.81
N ILE A 122 -8.36 8.56 9.50
CA ILE A 122 -7.42 9.64 9.80
C ILE A 122 -7.43 10.60 8.61
N TRP A 123 -7.44 11.90 8.91
CA TRP A 123 -7.36 12.94 7.89
C TRP A 123 -6.50 14.11 8.37
N PRO A 124 -5.48 14.52 7.61
CA PRO A 124 -4.69 15.69 7.97
C PRO A 124 -5.40 16.98 7.55
N PHE A 125 -5.34 18.00 8.42
CA PHE A 125 -5.70 19.36 8.05
C PHE A 125 -4.44 20.20 7.85
N ALA A 126 -4.46 20.92 6.74
CA ALA A 126 -3.46 21.90 6.34
C ALA A 126 -3.43 23.12 7.25
N SER A 127 -4.64 23.59 7.50
CA SER A 127 -5.04 24.86 8.05
C SER A 127 -6.51 24.71 8.40
N CYS A 128 -6.96 25.48 9.38
CA CYS A 128 -8.35 25.56 9.79
C CYS A 128 -8.85 27.01 9.64
N SER A 129 -10.15 27.24 9.82
CA SER A 129 -10.68 28.60 9.73
C SER A 129 -10.23 29.45 10.93
N ASN A 130 -10.37 30.77 10.84
CA ASN A 130 -10.12 31.73 11.91
C ASN A 130 -8.75 31.55 12.60
N ASP A 131 -7.67 31.91 11.89
CA ASP A 131 -6.30 31.84 12.40
C ASP A 131 -5.87 30.43 12.88
N ASP A 132 -6.28 29.39 12.15
CA ASP A 132 -5.96 27.98 12.43
C ASP A 132 -6.41 27.48 13.81
N ALA A 133 -7.53 28.01 14.32
CA ALA A 133 -8.11 27.54 15.56
C ALA A 133 -8.57 26.06 15.42
N PHE A 134 -8.13 25.22 16.37
CA PHE A 134 -8.43 23.78 16.37
C PHE A 134 -9.94 23.47 16.34
N GLU A 135 -10.73 24.25 17.07
CA GLU A 135 -12.18 24.06 17.16
C GLU A 135 -12.91 24.38 15.85
N ASP A 136 -12.26 25.12 14.95
CA ASP A 136 -12.79 25.50 13.65
C ASP A 136 -12.36 24.55 12.52
N CYS A 137 -11.64 23.48 12.85
CA CYS A 137 -11.29 22.44 11.89
C CYS A 137 -12.55 21.65 11.49
N PRO A 138 -12.82 21.44 10.19
CA PRO A 138 -13.99 20.70 9.73
C PRO A 138 -13.80 19.21 10.00
N THR A 139 -14.09 18.74 11.21
CA THR A 139 -13.83 17.35 11.62
C THR A 139 -14.88 16.36 11.13
N ASP A 140 -16.07 16.82 10.72
CA ASP A 140 -17.12 15.98 10.15
C ASP A 140 -16.72 15.42 8.77
N ILE A 141 -17.11 14.18 8.49
CA ILE A 141 -16.72 13.48 7.25
C ILE A 141 -17.21 14.18 5.98
N ASN A 142 -18.39 14.81 6.01
CA ASN A 142 -18.94 15.50 4.84
C ASN A 142 -18.26 16.85 4.63
N SER A 143 -17.84 17.50 5.72
CA SER A 143 -17.14 18.79 5.66
C SER A 143 -15.66 18.67 5.29
N ARG A 144 -15.00 17.55 5.63
CA ARG A 144 -13.57 17.35 5.42
C ARG A 144 -13.19 16.69 4.10
N LYS A 145 -14.16 16.08 3.40
CA LYS A 145 -13.87 15.32 2.18
C LYS A 145 -13.37 16.24 1.07
N VAL A 146 -12.43 15.76 0.28
CA VAL A 146 -11.78 16.55 -0.78
C VAL A 146 -11.68 15.71 -2.04
N LEU A 147 -11.85 16.35 -3.20
CA LEU A 147 -11.52 15.72 -4.48
C LEU A 147 -10.02 15.39 -4.56
N ARG A 148 -9.69 14.40 -5.37
CA ARG A 148 -8.30 14.02 -5.65
C ARG A 148 -7.73 14.91 -6.75
N SER A 149 -6.44 15.18 -6.69
CA SER A 149 -5.72 15.78 -7.80
C SER A 149 -5.77 14.82 -8.99
N LEU A 150 -5.90 15.36 -10.20
CA LEU A 150 -5.95 14.56 -11.42
C LEU A 150 -4.66 14.73 -12.22
N LEU A 151 -4.25 13.65 -12.88
CA LEU A 151 -3.22 13.64 -13.88
C LEU A 151 -3.72 14.29 -15.18
N ALA A 152 -2.81 14.53 -16.13
CA ALA A 152 -3.14 15.18 -17.41
C ALA A 152 -4.14 14.37 -18.26
N ASP A 153 -4.25 13.07 -18.02
CA ASP A 153 -5.19 12.16 -18.67
C ASP A 153 -6.56 12.10 -17.98
N GLY A 154 -6.74 12.82 -16.87
CA GLY A 154 -7.97 12.87 -16.08
C GLY A 154 -8.12 11.76 -15.04
N SER A 155 -7.16 10.84 -14.92
CA SER A 155 -7.14 9.84 -13.85
C SER A 155 -6.70 10.46 -12.52
N PRO A 156 -7.08 9.89 -11.35
CA PRO A 156 -6.56 10.35 -10.06
C PRO A 156 -5.02 10.22 -10.00
N ASP A 157 -4.37 11.19 -9.37
CA ASP A 157 -2.93 11.18 -9.02
C ASP A 157 -2.69 10.27 -7.79
N ASP A 158 -3.09 9.01 -7.95
CA ASP A 158 -2.95 7.93 -6.99
C ASP A 158 -1.87 6.95 -7.51
N SER A 159 -1.02 6.46 -6.61
CA SER A 159 0.05 5.50 -6.94
C SER A 159 -0.01 4.32 -5.97
N ALA A 160 0.15 3.11 -6.51
CA ALA A 160 0.08 1.88 -5.73
C ALA A 160 1.06 0.85 -6.28
N GLU A 161 1.77 0.19 -5.37
CA GLU A 161 2.64 -0.97 -5.64
C GLU A 161 2.53 -1.95 -4.46
N PRO A 162 2.92 -3.22 -4.60
CA PRO A 162 2.79 -4.17 -3.51
C PRO A 162 3.44 -3.68 -2.20
N GLY A 163 2.62 -3.38 -1.19
CA GLY A 163 3.05 -2.87 0.12
C GLY A 163 3.06 -1.34 0.28
N TYR A 164 2.71 -0.57 -0.75
CA TYR A 164 2.67 0.89 -0.72
C TYR A 164 1.46 1.47 -1.47
N PHE A 165 0.91 2.54 -0.92
CA PHE A 165 -0.12 3.33 -1.57
C PHE A 165 0.10 4.80 -1.26
N SER A 166 -0.14 5.68 -2.23
CA SER A 166 -0.19 7.12 -2.03
C SER A 166 -1.26 7.81 -2.85
N SER A 167 -1.80 8.89 -2.32
CA SER A 167 -2.75 9.76 -3.02
C SER A 167 -2.42 11.23 -2.74
N GLN A 168 -2.75 12.09 -3.70
CA GLN A 168 -2.66 13.54 -3.58
C GLN A 168 -4.07 14.18 -3.65
N PRO A 169 -4.70 14.51 -2.51
CA PRO A 169 -5.89 15.35 -2.49
C PRO A 169 -5.61 16.77 -3.02
N VAL A 170 -6.64 17.49 -3.47
CA VAL A 170 -6.53 18.82 -4.11
C VAL A 170 -5.74 19.87 -3.31
N TYR A 171 -5.63 19.75 -1.98
CA TYR A 171 -4.77 20.62 -1.15
C TYR A 171 -3.26 20.27 -1.18
N ARG A 172 -2.83 19.38 -2.07
CA ARG A 172 -1.42 18.98 -2.31
C ARG A 172 -0.66 18.47 -1.09
N TYR A 173 -1.36 17.88 -0.14
CA TYR A 173 -0.73 16.98 0.81
C TYR A 173 -0.51 15.65 0.08
N SER A 174 0.66 15.03 0.20
CA SER A 174 0.83 13.65 -0.23
C SER A 174 0.71 12.74 0.98
N GLY A 175 -0.33 11.91 0.99
CA GLY A 175 -0.50 10.86 1.98
C GLY A 175 -0.02 9.54 1.39
N GLY A 176 0.84 8.83 2.12
CA GLY A 176 1.29 7.48 1.78
C GLY A 176 1.07 6.53 2.94
N ALA A 177 0.88 5.25 2.67
CA ALA A 177 0.81 4.20 3.67
C ALA A 177 1.80 3.09 3.34
N TYR A 178 2.41 2.53 4.38
CA TYR A 178 3.25 1.34 4.34
C TYR A 178 2.80 0.37 5.41
N CYS A 179 2.83 -0.94 5.14
CA CYS A 179 2.35 -1.94 6.09
C CYS A 179 3.40 -3.01 6.40
N ASN A 180 3.38 -3.47 7.65
CA ASN A 180 3.86 -4.79 8.04
C ASN A 180 2.65 -5.71 8.33
N SER A 181 2.86 -6.96 8.77
CA SER A 181 1.78 -7.94 8.91
C SER A 181 0.67 -7.54 9.91
N SER A 182 0.97 -6.67 10.87
CA SER A 182 0.08 -6.29 11.98
C SER A 182 0.06 -4.79 12.32
N SER A 183 0.73 -3.95 11.54
CA SER A 183 0.79 -2.51 11.74
C SER A 183 0.96 -1.81 10.40
N SER A 184 0.43 -0.58 10.28
CA SER A 184 0.81 0.31 9.19
C SER A 184 1.44 1.59 9.74
N ILE A 185 2.19 2.24 8.87
CA ILE A 185 2.70 3.58 9.05
C ILE A 185 2.08 4.42 7.95
N ALA A 186 1.28 5.41 8.34
CA ALA A 186 0.88 6.49 7.44
C ALA A 186 1.97 7.57 7.45
N SER A 187 2.48 7.94 6.29
CA SER A 187 3.36 9.09 6.09
C SER A 187 2.55 10.19 5.43
N ILE A 188 2.41 11.34 6.09
CA ILE A 188 1.67 12.48 5.56
C ILE A 188 2.69 13.59 5.33
N HIS A 189 2.86 13.99 4.08
CA HIS A 189 3.67 15.12 3.70
C HIS A 189 2.80 16.35 3.50
N VAL A 190 3.06 17.37 4.32
CA VAL A 190 2.45 18.70 4.27
C VAL A 190 3.41 19.63 3.51
N PRO A 191 3.05 20.16 2.32
CA PRO A 191 3.88 21.17 1.69
C PRO A 191 3.90 22.44 2.55
N ARG A 192 5.03 23.13 2.57
CA ARG A 192 5.25 24.34 3.38
C ARG A 192 4.48 25.57 2.87
N GLU A 193 3.96 25.49 1.65
CA GLU A 193 3.20 26.54 0.96
C GLU A 193 2.00 25.89 0.26
N LEU A 194 0.80 26.32 0.62
CA LEU A 194 -0.43 25.91 -0.07
C LEU A 194 -0.43 26.57 -1.45
N ASP A 195 -0.09 25.82 -2.49
CA ASP A 195 -0.14 26.31 -3.86
C ASP A 195 -1.60 26.52 -4.32
N GLN A 196 -2.16 27.68 -3.97
CA GLN A 196 -3.47 28.15 -4.41
C GLN A 196 -3.53 28.40 -5.93
N THR A 197 -2.41 28.34 -6.67
CA THR A 197 -2.41 28.63 -8.12
C THR A 197 -2.92 27.48 -8.97
N LYS A 198 -3.08 26.28 -8.40
CA LYS A 198 -3.64 25.11 -9.09
C LYS A 198 -5.10 24.83 -8.77
N THR A 199 -5.77 25.66 -7.97
CA THR A 199 -7.24 25.65 -7.86
C THR A 199 -7.84 26.35 -9.09
N GLY A 200 -7.83 25.68 -10.24
CA GLY A 200 -8.60 26.06 -11.42
C GLY A 200 -10.13 25.97 -11.23
N GLY A 201 -10.60 25.99 -9.98
CA GLY A 201 -12.01 25.97 -9.60
C GLY A 201 -12.45 27.36 -9.19
N ARG A 202 -13.35 27.94 -9.98
CA ARG A 202 -14.03 29.22 -9.73
C ARG A 202 -14.59 29.24 -8.29
N PRO A 203 -14.37 30.31 -7.49
CA PRO A 203 -14.94 30.39 -6.16
C PRO A 203 -16.47 30.36 -6.28
N LEU A 204 -17.11 29.43 -5.54
CA LEU A 204 -18.55 29.47 -5.34
C LEU A 204 -18.84 30.75 -4.54
N LYS A 205 -19.61 31.63 -5.18
CA LYS A 205 -20.08 32.90 -4.66
C LYS A 205 -21.37 32.68 -3.87
#